data_AF-A0A7W3N2N8-F1
#
_entry.id   AF-A0A7W3N2N8-F1
#
_cell.length_a   1.000
_cell.length_b   1.000
_cell.length_c   1.000
_cell.angle_alpha   90.00
_cell.angle_beta   90.00
_cell.angle_gamma   90.00
#
_symmetry.space_group_name_H-M   'P 1'
#
loop_
_entity.id
_entity.type
_entity.pdbx_description
1 polymer ?
#
loop_
_entity_poly.entity_id
_entity_poly.type
_entity_poly.pdbx_seq_one_letter_code
_entity_poly.pdbx_strand_id
1 'polypeptide(L)'
;MVTDKAEDRQTGTAPAGPPVTGGPARWLPPALTLLLPVLLAWTAWAQIGERWTGIAGGLALLAVLAWAARTVPADPWTTAAARAGLAVVLGWAGLAKALEPPALQELAVEAYQLLPGALITPVGVGLPILEIVLAVLLLAGFATRVGGVLSGLLMAVFIAGIASAWARGLKIDCGCFGGGGQIADPPYLSEIVRDLGFLALAAWITVWPPGRAALDRRLGLYED
;
A
#
# COMPACT_ATOMS: atom_id res chain seq x y z
N MET A 1 66.24 -48.33 -32.42
CA MET A 1 66.36 -48.38 -30.95
C MET A 1 65.04 -47.90 -30.41
N VAL A 2 64.19 -48.85 -30.02
CA VAL A 2 62.88 -48.63 -29.39
C VAL A 2 63.14 -48.35 -27.91
N THR A 3 62.59 -47.26 -27.38
CA THR A 3 61.98 -47.24 -26.05
C THR A 3 60.86 -46.22 -26.03
N ASP A 4 59.65 -46.78 -26.05
CA ASP A 4 58.41 -46.27 -25.49
C ASP A 4 58.62 -45.87 -24.00
N LYS A 5 58.02 -44.75 -23.58
CA LYS A 5 57.72 -44.51 -22.17
C LYS A 5 56.55 -43.53 -22.00
N ALA A 6 55.37 -44.12 -21.98
CA ALA A 6 54.31 -43.94 -20.99
C ALA A 6 53.56 -42.59 -20.96
N GLU A 7 52.31 -42.68 -21.41
CA GLU A 7 51.16 -41.97 -20.86
C GLU A 7 51.21 -41.92 -19.33
N ASP A 8 50.98 -40.74 -18.74
CA ASP A 8 50.38 -40.66 -17.41
C ASP A 8 49.34 -39.54 -17.33
N ARG A 9 48.10 -40.00 -17.20
CA ARG A 9 46.90 -39.42 -16.58
C ARG A 9 46.74 -37.89 -16.51
N GLN A 10 45.69 -37.47 -17.20
CA GLN A 10 44.75 -36.47 -16.70
C GLN A 10 44.35 -36.78 -15.24
N THR A 11 44.68 -35.87 -14.32
CA THR A 11 43.81 -35.46 -13.20
C THR A 11 44.33 -34.14 -12.65
N GLY A 12 44.26 -33.09 -13.46
CA GLY A 12 44.40 -31.71 -13.00
C GLY A 12 43.04 -31.18 -12.61
N THR A 13 42.58 -31.51 -11.40
CA THR A 13 41.44 -30.85 -10.75
C THR A 13 41.60 -29.33 -10.82
N ALA A 14 40.67 -28.66 -11.48
CA ALA A 14 40.54 -27.20 -11.40
C ALA A 14 40.49 -26.80 -9.91
N PRO A 15 41.18 -25.71 -9.49
CA PRO A 15 41.07 -25.26 -8.11
C PRO A 15 39.60 -24.92 -7.85
N ALA A 16 39.00 -25.64 -6.91
CA ALA A 16 37.67 -25.33 -6.41
C ALA A 16 37.66 -23.86 -6.00
N GLY A 17 36.89 -23.04 -6.74
CA GLY A 17 36.55 -21.71 -6.27
C GLY A 17 35.98 -21.81 -4.85
N PRO A 18 36.20 -20.79 -4.00
CA PRO A 18 35.77 -20.86 -2.62
C PRO A 18 34.28 -21.24 -2.57
N PRO A 19 33.87 -22.11 -1.65
CA PRO A 19 32.45 -22.43 -1.49
C PRO A 19 31.73 -21.10 -1.32
N VAL A 20 30.75 -20.83 -2.18
CA VAL A 20 29.80 -19.74 -1.98
C VAL A 20 29.03 -20.13 -0.72
N THR A 21 29.60 -19.80 0.43
CA THR A 21 28.93 -19.89 1.71
C THR A 21 27.69 -19.03 1.56
N GLY A 22 26.53 -19.65 1.72
CA GLY A 22 25.26 -18.97 1.72
C GLY A 22 25.31 -17.90 2.79
N GLY A 23 25.67 -16.68 2.38
CA GLY A 23 25.48 -15.50 3.20
C GLY A 23 24.01 -15.48 3.61
N PRO A 24 23.70 -15.04 4.85
CA PRO A 24 22.34 -15.03 5.35
C PRO A 24 21.43 -14.44 4.28
N ALA A 25 20.32 -15.14 3.99
CA ALA A 25 19.41 -14.79 2.92
C ALA A 25 19.20 -13.27 2.90
N ARG A 26 19.71 -12.61 1.84
CA ARG A 26 19.57 -11.16 1.61
C ARG A 26 18.11 -10.75 1.34
N TRP A 27 17.17 -11.57 1.79
CA TRP A 27 15.72 -11.45 1.65
C TRP A 27 15.09 -10.66 2.80
N LEU A 28 15.86 -10.35 3.84
CA LEU A 28 15.42 -9.46 4.92
C LEU A 28 15.59 -7.92 4.73
N PRO A 29 16.04 -7.33 3.60
CA PRO A 29 16.14 -5.88 3.45
C PRO A 29 15.02 -5.32 2.54
N PRO A 30 15.04 -4.02 2.22
CA PRO A 30 14.00 -2.95 2.38
C PRO A 30 12.49 -3.25 2.35
N ALA A 31 12.02 -4.44 1.95
CA ALA A 31 10.61 -4.79 1.97
C ALA A 31 10.02 -4.70 3.38
N LEU A 32 10.75 -5.18 4.41
CA LEU A 32 10.36 -4.99 5.82
C LEU A 32 10.35 -3.52 6.24
N THR A 33 11.21 -2.66 5.70
CA THR A 33 11.21 -1.23 6.07
C THR A 33 10.01 -0.45 5.55
N LEU A 34 9.23 -1.00 4.62
CA LEU A 34 7.96 -0.41 4.18
C LEU A 34 6.76 -1.21 4.70
N LEU A 35 6.76 -2.53 4.55
CA LEU A 35 5.67 -3.39 5.03
C LEU A 35 5.53 -3.36 6.56
N LEU A 36 6.62 -3.45 7.32
CA LEU A 36 6.55 -3.51 8.78
C LEU A 36 6.04 -2.20 9.39
N PRO A 37 6.55 -0.99 9.06
CA PRO A 37 5.97 0.23 9.60
C PRO A 37 4.58 0.53 9.04
N VAL A 38 4.24 0.16 7.80
CA VAL A 38 2.85 0.26 7.30
C VAL A 38 1.91 -0.61 8.13
N LEU A 39 2.29 -1.87 8.38
CA LEU A 39 1.49 -2.81 9.15
C LEU A 39 1.47 -2.48 10.65
N LEU A 40 2.57 -2.00 11.23
CA LEU A 40 2.64 -1.57 12.63
C LEU A 40 1.92 -0.24 12.85
N ALA A 41 2.02 0.71 11.92
CA ALA A 41 1.20 1.92 11.95
C ALA A 41 -0.28 1.56 11.79
N TRP A 42 -0.60 0.57 10.94
CA TRP A 42 -1.96 0.05 10.78
C TRP A 42 -2.50 -0.63 12.04
N THR A 43 -1.76 -1.53 12.70
CA THR A 43 -2.22 -2.18 13.94
C THR A 43 -2.28 -1.21 15.12
N ALA A 44 -1.36 -0.25 15.19
CA ALA A 44 -1.43 0.84 16.16
C ALA A 44 -2.64 1.73 15.89
N TRP A 45 -3.04 1.96 14.64
CA TRP A 45 -4.21 2.78 14.31
C TRP A 45 -5.55 2.05 14.49
N ALA A 46 -5.64 0.79 14.06
CA ALA A 46 -6.88 0.02 14.06
C ALA A 46 -7.42 -0.31 15.46
N GLN A 47 -6.64 -0.02 16.51
CA GLN A 47 -6.96 -0.32 17.91
C GLN A 47 -6.91 0.90 18.83
N ILE A 48 -6.45 2.09 18.39
CA ILE A 48 -6.13 3.19 19.30
C ILE A 48 -6.97 4.44 19.02
N GLY A 49 -7.90 4.75 19.92
CA GLY A 49 -8.73 5.96 19.94
C GLY A 49 -8.01 7.25 20.40
N GLU A 50 -6.68 7.29 20.37
CA GLU A 50 -5.88 8.44 20.81
C GLU A 50 -5.39 9.24 19.59
N ARG A 51 -5.88 10.49 19.44
CA ARG A 51 -5.53 11.42 18.35
C ARG A 51 -4.02 11.54 18.06
N TRP A 52 -3.18 11.33 19.07
CA TRP A 52 -1.72 11.45 19.00
C TRP A 52 -1.01 10.26 18.35
N THR A 53 -1.47 9.02 18.58
CA THR A 53 -0.92 7.84 17.90
C THR A 53 -1.29 7.84 16.42
N GLY A 54 -2.48 8.38 16.14
CA GLY A 54 -2.96 8.90 14.87
C GLY A 54 -1.87 9.61 14.05
N ILE A 55 -1.54 10.81 14.53
CA ILE A 55 -0.62 11.74 13.89
C ILE A 55 0.80 11.16 13.82
N ALA A 56 1.28 10.52 14.89
CA ALA A 56 2.63 9.95 14.92
C ALA A 56 2.81 8.83 13.89
N GLY A 57 1.82 7.93 13.72
CA GLY A 57 1.87 6.86 12.72
C GLY A 57 1.88 7.39 11.29
N GLY A 58 1.03 8.37 10.98
CA GLY A 58 0.98 8.97 9.64
C GLY A 58 2.23 9.79 9.31
N LEU A 59 2.75 10.57 10.27
CA LEU A 59 4.03 11.28 10.10
C LEU A 59 5.22 10.31 9.97
N ALA A 60 5.24 9.22 10.72
CA ALA A 60 6.25 8.17 10.59
C ALA A 60 6.21 7.54 9.19
N LEU A 61 5.01 7.25 8.66
CA LEU A 61 4.84 6.74 7.32
C LEU A 61 5.36 7.74 6.27
N LEU A 62 4.98 9.02 6.37
CA LEU A 62 5.47 10.08 5.48
C LEU A 62 7.00 10.24 5.56
N ALA A 63 7.56 10.19 6.77
CA ALA A 63 9.01 10.31 6.98
C ALA A 63 9.77 9.11 6.41
N VAL A 64 9.26 7.88 6.60
CA VAL A 64 9.82 6.66 6.01
C VAL A 64 9.76 6.72 4.49
N LEU A 65 8.65 7.18 3.90
CA LEU A 65 8.51 7.32 2.45
C LEU A 65 9.42 8.41 1.88
N ALA A 66 9.51 9.57 2.55
CA ALA A 66 10.41 10.66 2.15
C ALA A 66 11.89 10.27 2.27
N TRP A 67 12.25 9.50 3.29
CA TRP A 67 13.59 8.92 3.41
C TRP A 67 13.84 7.90 2.31
N ALA A 68 12.93 6.94 2.11
CA ALA A 68 13.05 5.90 1.09
C ALA A 68 13.17 6.47 -0.32
N ALA A 69 12.42 7.53 -0.65
CA ALA A 69 12.51 8.23 -1.93
C ALA A 69 13.85 8.89 -2.20
N ARG A 70 14.61 9.22 -1.15
CA ARG A 70 15.91 9.89 -1.25
C ARG A 70 17.09 8.92 -1.20
N THR A 71 16.93 7.77 -0.54
CA THR A 71 18.07 6.90 -0.18
C THR A 71 18.00 5.51 -0.77
N VAL A 72 16.80 5.00 -1.07
CA VAL A 72 16.62 3.64 -1.56
C VAL A 72 16.56 3.69 -3.09
N PRO A 73 17.51 3.08 -3.83
CA PRO A 73 17.31 2.87 -5.25
C PRO A 73 16.00 2.11 -5.41
N ALA A 74 15.18 2.43 -6.42
CA ALA A 74 13.91 1.74 -6.63
C ALA A 74 14.12 0.28 -7.06
N ASP A 75 14.55 -0.52 -6.10
CA ASP A 75 14.64 -1.95 -6.19
C ASP A 75 13.20 -2.48 -6.29
N PRO A 76 12.92 -3.39 -7.22
CA PRO A 76 11.64 -4.04 -7.36
C PRO A 76 10.96 -4.51 -6.06
N TRP A 77 11.69 -4.80 -4.99
CA TRP A 77 11.13 -5.18 -3.68
C TRP A 77 10.40 -4.05 -2.95
N THR A 78 10.84 -2.79 -3.10
CA THR A 78 10.24 -1.65 -2.39
C THR A 78 8.87 -1.31 -2.97
N THR A 79 8.75 -1.28 -4.29
CA THR A 79 7.45 -1.08 -4.95
C THR A 79 6.50 -2.24 -4.71
N ALA A 80 7.01 -3.48 -4.62
CA ALA A 80 6.19 -4.64 -4.23
C ALA A 80 5.64 -4.49 -2.80
N ALA A 81 6.47 -4.03 -1.85
CA ALA A 81 6.05 -3.78 -0.49
C ALA A 81 5.04 -2.62 -0.38
N ALA A 82 5.26 -1.52 -1.10
CA ALA A 82 4.32 -0.40 -1.18
C ALA A 82 2.96 -0.84 -1.73
N ARG A 83 2.95 -1.63 -2.82
CA ARG A 83 1.75 -2.24 -3.39
C ARG A 83 1.03 -3.14 -2.39
N ALA A 84 1.74 -4.06 -1.75
CA ALA A 84 1.16 -4.97 -0.77
C ALA A 84 0.56 -4.21 0.42
N GLY A 85 1.28 -3.22 0.95
CA GLY A 85 0.81 -2.39 2.06
C GLY A 85 -0.47 -1.62 1.70
N LEU A 86 -0.48 -0.92 0.56
CA LEU A 86 -1.66 -0.18 0.11
C LEU A 86 -2.83 -1.12 -0.22
N ALA A 87 -2.56 -2.28 -0.81
CA ALA A 87 -3.58 -3.29 -1.09
C ALA A 87 -4.22 -3.85 0.18
N VAL A 88 -3.44 -4.17 1.21
CA VAL A 88 -3.98 -4.64 2.50
C VAL A 88 -4.89 -3.60 3.12
N VAL A 89 -4.46 -2.33 3.13
CA VAL A 89 -5.23 -1.22 3.69
C VAL A 89 -6.55 -1.02 2.94
N LEU A 90 -6.50 -0.91 1.60
CA LEU A 90 -7.70 -0.73 0.78
C LEU A 90 -8.64 -1.94 0.89
N GLY A 91 -8.09 -3.16 0.92
CA GLY A 91 -8.88 -4.38 1.05
C GLY A 91 -9.58 -4.46 2.40
N TRP A 92 -8.89 -4.11 3.48
CA TRP A 92 -9.48 -4.03 4.81
C TRP A 92 -10.54 -2.94 4.90
N ALA A 93 -10.23 -1.73 4.40
CA ALA A 93 -11.16 -0.61 4.38
C ALA A 93 -12.45 -0.91 3.61
N GLY A 94 -12.32 -1.51 2.43
CA GLY A 94 -13.45 -1.89 1.60
C GLY A 94 -14.26 -3.03 2.21
N LEU A 95 -13.59 -4.05 2.76
CA LEU A 95 -14.29 -5.16 3.41
C LEU A 95 -15.05 -4.69 4.66
N ALA A 96 -14.45 -3.83 5.48
CA ALA A 96 -15.10 -3.28 6.66
C ALA A 96 -16.39 -2.52 6.30
N LYS A 97 -16.37 -1.69 5.25
CA LYS A 97 -17.57 -0.99 4.76
C LYS A 97 -18.59 -1.93 4.09
N ALA A 98 -18.12 -2.89 3.30
CA ALA A 98 -18.98 -3.78 2.53
C ALA A 98 -19.77 -4.75 3.42
N LEU A 99 -19.25 -5.09 4.60
CA LEU A 99 -19.90 -5.98 5.57
C LEU A 99 -20.95 -5.26 6.43
N GLU A 100 -21.02 -3.93 6.37
CA GLU A 100 -22.03 -3.17 7.10
C GLU A 100 -23.40 -3.22 6.41
N PRO A 101 -24.51 -3.07 7.17
CA PRO A 101 -25.82 -2.89 6.59
C PRO A 101 -25.85 -1.70 5.61
N PRO A 102 -26.58 -1.78 4.48
CA PRO A 102 -26.65 -0.69 3.50
C PRO A 102 -27.02 0.67 4.09
N ALA A 103 -27.87 0.68 5.14
CA ALA A 103 -28.24 1.91 5.84
C ALA A 103 -27.04 2.65 6.47
N LEU A 104 -26.02 1.94 6.98
CA LEU A 104 -24.82 2.56 7.52
C LEU A 104 -23.89 3.06 6.41
N GLN A 105 -23.81 2.33 5.29
CA GLN A 105 -23.05 2.76 4.10
C GLN A 105 -23.59 4.08 3.54
N GLU A 106 -24.91 4.20 3.47
CA GLU A 106 -25.60 5.43 3.05
C GLU A 106 -25.41 6.55 4.06
N LEU A 107 -25.57 6.26 5.36
CA LEU A 107 -25.38 7.23 6.43
C LEU A 107 -23.99 7.85 6.41
N ALA A 108 -22.94 7.05 6.17
CA ALA A 108 -21.57 7.53 6.08
C ALA A 108 -21.41 8.56 4.94
N VAL A 109 -22.00 8.32 3.78
CA VAL A 109 -21.95 9.24 2.63
C VAL A 109 -22.84 10.47 2.85
N GLU A 110 -24.05 10.27 3.39
CA GLU A 110 -25.00 11.34 3.68
C GLU A 110 -24.45 12.33 4.72
N ALA A 111 -23.72 11.84 5.71
CA ALA A 111 -23.12 12.64 6.78
C ALA A 111 -22.18 13.74 6.24
N TYR A 112 -21.55 13.53 5.07
CA TYR A 112 -20.73 14.55 4.42
C TYR A 112 -21.54 15.72 3.84
N GLN A 113 -22.84 15.56 3.60
CA GLN A 113 -23.71 16.60 3.01
C GLN A 113 -23.10 17.21 1.73
N LEU A 114 -22.45 16.38 0.90
CA LEU A 114 -21.81 16.79 -0.36
C LEU A 114 -22.58 16.35 -1.59
N LEU A 115 -23.31 15.23 -1.50
CA LEU A 115 -23.98 14.60 -2.63
C LEU A 115 -25.51 14.75 -2.51
N PRO A 116 -26.22 14.88 -3.65
CA PRO A 116 -27.68 14.79 -3.66
C PRO A 116 -28.13 13.36 -3.34
N GLY A 117 -29.35 13.21 -2.80
CA GLY A 117 -29.90 11.91 -2.37
C GLY A 117 -29.78 10.78 -3.40
N ALA A 118 -29.94 11.08 -4.68
CA ALA A 118 -29.83 10.10 -5.77
C ALA A 118 -28.45 9.46 -5.92
N LEU A 119 -27.38 10.10 -5.42
CA LEU A 119 -26.00 9.61 -5.50
C LEU A 119 -25.51 8.97 -4.19
N ILE A 120 -26.27 9.05 -3.10
CA ILE A 120 -25.86 8.51 -1.80
C ILE A 120 -25.72 6.99 -1.87
N THR A 121 -26.77 6.27 -2.30
CA THR A 121 -26.75 4.80 -2.40
C THR A 121 -25.70 4.29 -3.40
N PRO A 122 -25.60 4.82 -4.65
CA PRO A 122 -24.57 4.39 -5.59
C PRO A 122 -23.14 4.57 -5.06
N VAL A 123 -22.86 5.67 -4.36
CA VAL A 123 -21.53 5.92 -3.80
C VAL A 123 -21.29 5.06 -2.56
N GLY A 124 -22.28 4.93 -1.66
CA GLY A 124 -22.16 4.12 -0.45
C GLY A 124 -21.86 2.65 -0.75
N VAL A 125 -22.50 2.08 -1.77
CA VAL A 125 -22.28 0.69 -2.19
C VAL A 125 -21.09 0.55 -3.15
N GLY A 126 -20.90 1.51 -4.06
CA GLY A 126 -19.87 1.44 -5.09
C GLY A 126 -18.45 1.67 -4.57
N LEU A 127 -18.30 2.53 -3.56
CA LEU A 127 -17.00 2.88 -2.99
C LEU A 127 -16.29 1.68 -2.33
N PRO A 128 -16.93 0.87 -1.47
CA PRO A 128 -16.31 -0.35 -0.91
C PRO A 128 -15.88 -1.35 -1.99
N ILE A 129 -16.70 -1.51 -3.04
CA ILE A 129 -16.39 -2.40 -4.17
C ILE A 129 -15.14 -1.90 -4.90
N LEU A 130 -15.06 -0.60 -5.16
CA LEU A 130 -13.89 0.01 -5.79
C LEU A 130 -12.62 -0.20 -4.96
N GLU A 131 -12.69 -0.01 -3.64
CA GLU A 131 -11.58 -0.26 -2.71
C GLU A 131 -11.08 -1.70 -2.79
N ILE A 132 -11.99 -2.69 -2.75
CA ILE A 132 -11.66 -4.12 -2.83
C ILE A 132 -11.05 -4.47 -4.19
N VAL A 133 -11.61 -3.95 -5.29
CA VAL A 133 -11.09 -4.21 -6.64
C VAL A 133 -9.67 -3.64 -6.77
N LEU A 134 -9.44 -2.39 -6.35
CA LEU A 134 -8.11 -1.78 -6.36
C LEU A 134 -7.13 -2.57 -5.49
N ALA A 135 -7.56 -3.04 -4.32
CA ALA A 135 -6.75 -3.89 -3.46
C ALA A 135 -6.32 -5.18 -4.15
N VAL A 136 -7.24 -5.88 -4.82
CA VAL A 136 -6.93 -7.13 -5.54
C VAL A 136 -5.99 -6.87 -6.71
N LEU A 137 -6.22 -5.83 -7.50
CA LEU A 137 -5.37 -5.48 -8.65
C LEU A 137 -3.94 -5.11 -8.19
N LEU A 138 -3.85 -4.27 -7.15
CA LEU A 138 -2.59 -3.87 -6.54
C LEU A 138 -1.91 -5.04 -5.83
N LEU A 139 -2.62 -6.01 -5.27
CA LEU A 139 -1.96 -7.19 -4.71
C LEU A 139 -1.44 -8.10 -5.82
N ALA A 140 -2.28 -8.35 -6.84
CA ALA A 140 -1.98 -9.25 -7.95
C ALA A 140 -0.85 -8.77 -8.86
N GLY A 141 -0.59 -7.45 -8.92
CA GLY A 141 0.44 -6.97 -9.86
C GLY A 141 -0.06 -6.59 -11.21
N PHE A 142 -1.36 -6.38 -11.34
CA PHE A 142 -2.00 -6.12 -12.62
C PHE A 142 -2.37 -4.65 -12.74
N ALA A 143 -2.07 -4.05 -13.90
CA ALA A 143 -2.29 -2.64 -14.21
C ALA A 143 -1.76 -1.71 -13.10
N THR A 144 -0.55 -1.99 -12.60
CA THR A 144 0.01 -1.42 -11.38
C THR A 144 0.02 0.11 -11.34
N ARG A 145 0.41 0.77 -12.44
CA ARG A 145 0.38 2.24 -12.54
C ARG A 145 -1.05 2.79 -12.55
N VAL A 146 -1.97 2.15 -13.27
CA VAL A 146 -3.38 2.55 -13.30
C VAL A 146 -3.99 2.38 -11.90
N GLY A 147 -3.73 1.25 -11.24
CA GLY A 147 -4.14 1.02 -9.86
C GLY A 147 -3.55 2.04 -8.90
N GLY A 148 -2.27 2.42 -9.07
CA GLY A 148 -1.63 3.49 -8.32
C GLY A 148 -2.33 4.84 -8.50
N VAL A 149 -2.62 5.24 -9.74
CA VAL A 149 -3.34 6.49 -10.04
C VAL A 149 -4.74 6.47 -9.45
N LEU A 150 -5.52 5.41 -9.68
CA LEU A 150 -6.89 5.32 -9.19
C LEU A 150 -6.96 5.31 -7.66
N SER A 151 -6.06 4.58 -7.00
CA SER A 151 -5.95 4.63 -5.53
C SER A 151 -5.52 6.01 -5.04
N GLY A 152 -4.63 6.69 -5.75
CA GLY A 152 -4.20 8.05 -5.41
C GLY A 152 -5.35 9.07 -5.53
N LEU A 153 -6.12 9.00 -6.62
CA LEU A 153 -7.31 9.82 -6.81
C LEU A 153 -8.36 9.54 -5.73
N LEU A 154 -8.55 8.27 -5.37
CA LEU A 154 -9.46 7.88 -4.30
C LEU A 154 -9.04 8.49 -2.95
N MET A 155 -7.74 8.42 -2.59
CA MET A 155 -7.24 9.05 -1.37
C MET A 155 -7.40 10.58 -1.41
N ALA A 156 -7.16 11.22 -2.56
CA ALA A 156 -7.35 12.66 -2.71
C ALA A 156 -8.83 13.06 -2.51
N VAL A 157 -9.77 12.26 -3.00
CA VAL A 157 -11.22 12.47 -2.79
C VAL A 157 -11.57 12.35 -1.30
N PHE A 158 -11.05 11.34 -0.59
CA PHE A 158 -11.26 11.22 0.85
C PHE A 158 -10.70 12.43 1.62
N ILE A 159 -9.45 12.81 1.36
CA ILE A 159 -8.84 13.99 1.99
C ILE A 159 -9.70 15.24 1.75
N ALA A 160 -10.16 15.46 0.52
CA ALA A 160 -11.00 16.59 0.18
C ALA A 160 -12.36 16.55 0.92
N GLY A 161 -12.99 15.37 1.02
CA GLY A 161 -14.22 15.16 1.77
C GLY A 161 -14.05 15.48 3.26
N ILE A 162 -13.01 14.92 3.89
CA ILE A 162 -12.69 15.13 5.30
C ILE A 162 -12.37 16.60 5.58
N ALA A 163 -11.51 17.21 4.75
CA ALA A 163 -11.16 18.62 4.88
C ALA A 163 -12.39 19.53 4.71
N SER A 164 -13.30 19.19 3.79
CA SER A 164 -14.56 19.91 3.61
C SER A 164 -15.50 19.77 4.81
N ALA A 165 -15.66 18.58 5.37
CA ALA A 165 -16.43 18.36 6.60
C ALA A 165 -15.85 19.17 7.78
N TRP A 166 -14.53 19.17 7.92
CA TRP A 166 -13.83 19.93 8.95
C TRP A 166 -14.02 21.44 8.78
N ALA A 167 -13.86 21.97 7.56
CA ALA A 167 -14.02 23.38 7.26
C ALA A 167 -15.45 23.90 7.50
N ARG A 168 -16.46 23.02 7.32
CA ARG A 168 -17.88 23.32 7.59
C ARG A 168 -18.30 23.07 9.04
N GLY A 169 -17.38 22.59 9.89
CA GLY A 169 -17.68 22.29 11.29
C GLY A 169 -18.65 21.11 11.49
N LEU A 170 -18.77 20.23 10.49
CA LEU A 170 -19.51 18.98 10.66
C LEU A 170 -18.81 18.14 11.72
N LYS A 171 -19.57 17.32 12.46
CA LYS A 171 -19.01 16.46 13.50
C LYS A 171 -19.26 15.00 13.18
N ILE A 172 -18.55 14.50 12.17
CA ILE A 172 -18.81 13.18 11.60
C ILE A 172 -17.63 12.23 11.82
N ASP A 173 -17.95 10.96 11.97
CA ASP A 173 -17.01 9.89 11.71
C ASP A 173 -16.88 9.75 10.19
N CYS A 174 -15.65 9.86 9.69
CA CYS A 174 -15.37 9.83 8.26
C CYS A 174 -15.57 8.43 7.64
N GLY A 175 -15.73 7.39 8.46
CA GLY A 175 -16.12 6.06 8.01
C GLY A 175 -15.08 5.36 7.13
N CYS A 176 -13.84 5.86 7.06
CA CYS A 176 -12.81 5.35 6.15
C CYS A 176 -12.47 3.86 6.37
N PHE A 177 -12.79 3.30 7.54
CA PHE A 177 -12.61 1.88 7.87
C PHE A 177 -13.91 1.22 8.38
N GLY A 178 -15.06 1.68 7.90
CA GLY A 178 -16.37 1.32 8.43
C GLY A 178 -16.88 2.34 9.45
N GLY A 179 -18.16 2.28 9.77
CA GLY A 179 -18.86 3.22 10.62
C GLY A 179 -19.41 4.42 9.85
N GLY A 180 -19.35 5.60 10.47
CA GLY A 180 -19.94 6.82 9.94
C GLY A 180 -21.10 7.37 10.79
N GLY A 181 -21.55 8.56 10.43
CA GLY A 181 -22.55 9.31 11.20
C GLY A 181 -21.91 10.32 12.16
N GLN A 182 -22.66 10.81 13.14
CA GLN A 182 -22.24 11.94 13.97
C GLN A 182 -21.49 11.48 15.23
N ILE A 183 -20.41 12.18 15.59
CA ILE A 183 -19.58 11.93 16.78
C ILE A 183 -19.23 13.24 17.50
N ALA A 184 -18.84 13.18 18.78
CA ALA A 184 -18.61 14.39 19.58
C ALA A 184 -17.30 15.13 19.24
N ASP A 185 -16.22 14.36 19.02
CA ASP A 185 -14.86 14.84 18.78
C ASP A 185 -14.23 14.11 17.57
N PRO A 186 -14.38 14.65 16.34
CA PRO A 186 -13.84 14.02 15.14
C PRO A 186 -12.31 14.12 15.02
N PRO A 187 -11.61 13.01 14.70
CA PRO A 187 -10.15 12.97 14.57
C PRO A 187 -9.66 13.40 13.17
N TYR A 188 -10.19 14.49 12.60
CA TYR A 188 -9.96 14.89 11.20
C TYR A 188 -8.49 15.05 10.82
N LEU A 189 -7.68 15.68 11.68
CA LEU A 189 -6.26 15.91 11.38
C LEU A 189 -5.51 14.58 11.22
N SER A 190 -5.71 13.63 12.13
CA SER A 190 -5.08 12.32 12.02
C SER A 190 -5.49 11.62 10.74
N GLU A 191 -6.78 11.62 10.40
CA GLU A 191 -7.30 10.96 9.21
C GLU A 191 -6.71 11.53 7.92
N ILE A 192 -6.63 12.86 7.82
CA ILE A 192 -5.97 13.53 6.68
C ILE A 192 -4.50 13.12 6.59
N VAL A 193 -3.76 13.10 7.71
CA VAL A 193 -2.33 12.72 7.70
C VAL A 193 -2.13 11.25 7.29
N ARG A 194 -3.03 10.35 7.71
CA ARG A 194 -3.03 8.95 7.23
C ARG A 194 -3.26 8.88 5.74
N ASP A 195 -4.30 9.53 5.24
CA ASP A 195 -4.67 9.46 3.84
C ASP A 195 -3.58 10.09 2.95
N LEU A 196 -2.87 11.11 3.44
CA LEU A 196 -1.67 11.64 2.81
C LEU A 196 -0.53 10.61 2.74
N GLY A 197 -0.36 9.80 3.78
CA GLY A 197 0.60 8.68 3.78
C GLY A 197 0.25 7.61 2.75
N PHE A 198 -1.02 7.25 2.63
CA PHE A 198 -1.49 6.31 1.59
C PHE A 198 -1.43 6.91 0.19
N LEU A 199 -1.69 8.20 0.05
CA LEU A 199 -1.52 8.94 -1.20
C LEU A 199 -0.05 8.92 -1.64
N ALA A 200 0.89 9.08 -0.70
CA ALA A 200 2.31 8.98 -1.00
C ALA A 200 2.72 7.56 -1.46
N LEU A 201 2.14 6.50 -0.88
CA LEU A 201 2.31 5.12 -1.39
C LEU A 201 1.75 4.97 -2.81
N ALA A 202 0.55 5.50 -3.06
CA ALA A 202 -0.06 5.45 -4.38
C ALA A 202 0.78 6.19 -5.44
N ALA A 203 1.32 7.36 -5.08
CA ALA A 203 2.24 8.13 -5.91
C ALA A 203 3.53 7.34 -6.19
N TRP A 204 4.11 6.68 -5.18
CA TRP A 204 5.28 5.81 -5.37
C TRP A 204 5.01 4.72 -6.41
N ILE A 205 3.89 4.00 -6.27
CA ILE A 205 3.50 2.91 -7.18
C ILE A 205 3.27 3.42 -8.61
N THR A 206 2.82 4.67 -8.75
CA THR A 206 2.56 5.29 -10.05
C THR A 206 3.84 5.69 -10.78
N VAL A 207 4.82 6.23 -10.06
CA VAL A 207 6.05 6.78 -10.65
C VAL A 207 7.09 5.70 -10.92
N TRP A 208 7.19 4.69 -10.04
CA TRP A 208 8.24 3.68 -10.13
C TRP A 208 7.78 2.41 -10.86
N PRO A 209 8.71 1.59 -11.39
CA PRO A 209 8.38 0.32 -12.04
C PRO A 209 7.59 -0.62 -11.12
N PRO A 210 6.74 -1.53 -11.66
CA PRO A 210 5.73 -2.32 -10.93
C PRO A 210 6.21 -3.14 -9.72
N GLY A 211 7.51 -3.30 -9.54
CA GLY A 211 8.11 -4.13 -8.51
C GLY A 211 8.26 -5.60 -8.92
N ARG A 212 8.79 -6.43 -8.04
CA ARG A 212 8.89 -7.89 -8.23
C ARG A 212 7.53 -8.55 -8.07
N ALA A 213 7.34 -9.71 -8.70
CA ALA A 213 6.09 -10.48 -8.68
C ALA A 213 4.85 -9.81 -9.31
N ALA A 214 5.00 -8.66 -9.98
CA ALA A 214 3.90 -8.04 -10.70
C ALA A 214 3.50 -8.88 -11.95
N LEU A 215 2.20 -9.18 -12.10
CA LEU A 215 1.66 -9.80 -13.31
C LEU A 215 2.01 -8.98 -14.56
N ASP A 216 2.04 -7.65 -14.46
CA ASP A 216 2.43 -6.74 -15.54
C ASP A 216 3.77 -7.12 -16.18
N ARG A 217 4.76 -7.57 -15.38
CA ARG A 217 6.06 -8.02 -15.89
C ARG A 217 5.98 -9.38 -16.58
N ARG A 218 5.13 -10.28 -16.08
CA ARG A 218 4.94 -11.61 -16.70
C ARG A 218 4.17 -11.54 -18.01
N LEU A 219 3.31 -10.54 -18.16
CA LEU A 219 2.51 -10.30 -19.36
C LEU A 219 3.21 -9.38 -20.38
N GLY A 220 4.42 -8.90 -20.10
CA GLY A 220 5.17 -8.02 -21.00
C GLY A 220 4.52 -6.64 -21.19
N LEU A 221 3.71 -6.17 -20.22
CA LEU A 221 3.07 -4.85 -20.27
C LEU A 221 4.04 -3.70 -19.97
N TYR A 222 5.29 -4.01 -19.64
CA TYR A 222 6.40 -3.08 -19.52
C TYR A 222 7.57 -3.60 -20.35
N GLU A 223 8.02 -2.81 -21.31
CA GLU A 223 9.36 -2.93 -21.88
C GLU A 223 10.30 -2.19 -20.91
N ASP A 224 11.23 -2.93 -20.31
CA ASP A 224 12.24 -2.41 -19.37
C ASP A 224 13.28 -1.52 -20.08
#